data_AF-A0A962HTR4-F1
#
_entry.id   AF-A0A962HTR4-F1
#
_cell.length_a   1.000
_cell.length_b   1.000
_cell.length_c   1.000
_cell.angle_alpha   90.00
_cell.angle_beta   90.00
_cell.angle_gamma   90.00
#
_symmetry.space_group_name_H-M   'P 1'
#
loop_
_entity.id
_entity.type
_entity.pdbx_description
1 polymer ?
#
loop_
_entity_poly.entity_id
_entity_poly.type
_entity_poly.pdbx_seq_one_letter_code
_entity_poly.pdbx_strand_id
1 'polypeptide(L)'
;MATNDLERALRKLCLAFPRVAERQAHGMRTFRVQGGKVFVMYAVNHHGDGRIALWLPMPSGAQGEYVTDEPRHFFVPPYVGPRGWLGVRLDQGLAWDRVRELVRMAYEQIAPPALVESVGPTPKSPAPRARPSVADVDPANTPRGQRVLATMRAVCLALPATSEGTQFGSPVWRVGKRVFARAYCQHEGWRAAFWAGTDQQALLTQDPRYSIPAYLGHNGWIALEVARAHRVTELRALALTSYQHFALKRTLARLHK
;
A
#
# COMPACT_ATOMS: atom_id res chain seq x y z
N MET A 1 -10.49 -13.38 5.98
CA MET A 1 -11.12 -12.51 4.96
C MET A 1 -10.69 -13.02 3.58
N ALA A 2 -11.55 -12.95 2.57
CA ALA A 2 -11.26 -13.55 1.27
C ALA A 2 -10.07 -12.84 0.60
N THR A 3 -8.89 -13.44 0.64
CA THR A 3 -7.79 -13.14 -0.30
C THR A 3 -8.40 -13.18 -1.70
N ASN A 4 -8.34 -12.08 -2.45
CA ASN A 4 -8.85 -12.08 -3.81
C ASN A 4 -8.09 -13.13 -4.64
N ASP A 5 -8.71 -13.60 -5.71
CA ASP A 5 -8.21 -14.73 -6.49
C ASP A 5 -6.79 -14.50 -7.05
N LEU A 6 -6.49 -13.27 -7.44
CA LEU A 6 -5.18 -12.82 -7.92
C LEU A 6 -4.11 -12.94 -6.85
N GLU A 7 -4.36 -12.43 -5.65
CA GLU A 7 -3.40 -12.52 -4.54
C GLU A 7 -3.09 -13.97 -4.19
N ARG A 8 -4.08 -14.86 -4.24
CA ARG A 8 -3.88 -16.29 -4.02
C ARG A 8 -3.01 -16.91 -5.10
N ALA A 9 -3.25 -16.57 -6.36
CA ALA A 9 -2.44 -17.02 -7.50
C ALA A 9 -0.99 -16.54 -7.38
N LEU A 10 -0.78 -15.26 -7.06
CA LEU A 10 0.54 -14.66 -6.87
C LEU A 10 1.30 -15.28 -5.69
N ARG A 11 0.64 -15.49 -4.55
CA ARG A 11 1.25 -16.14 -3.38
C ARG A 11 1.67 -17.57 -3.71
N LYS A 12 0.81 -18.35 -4.38
CA LYS A 12 1.15 -19.70 -4.85
C LYS A 12 2.34 -19.70 -5.81
N LEU A 13 2.41 -18.73 -6.72
CA LEU A 13 3.52 -18.58 -7.65
C LEU A 13 4.83 -18.26 -6.94
N CYS A 14 4.86 -17.19 -6.14
CA CYS A 14 6.10 -16.68 -5.57
C CYS A 14 6.64 -17.58 -4.46
N LEU A 15 5.78 -18.19 -3.65
CA LEU A 15 6.17 -19.09 -2.56
C LEU A 15 6.58 -20.49 -3.04
N ALA A 16 6.39 -20.82 -4.32
CA ALA A 16 6.88 -22.07 -4.90
C ALA A 16 8.38 -22.04 -5.21
N PHE A 17 8.99 -20.85 -5.24
CA PHE A 17 10.44 -20.73 -5.44
C PHE A 17 11.22 -21.05 -4.16
N PRO A 18 12.43 -21.61 -4.25
CA PRO A 18 13.24 -21.97 -3.09
C PRO A 18 13.51 -20.78 -2.18
N ARG A 19 13.34 -21.00 -0.86
CA ARG A 19 13.72 -20.05 0.20
C ARG A 19 13.09 -18.65 0.05
N VAL A 20 11.85 -18.58 -0.43
CA VAL A 20 11.09 -17.32 -0.51
C VAL A 20 10.23 -17.09 0.72
N ALA A 21 10.24 -15.85 1.22
CA ALA A 21 9.32 -15.38 2.25
C ALA A 21 8.50 -14.18 1.75
N GLU A 22 7.21 -14.17 2.10
CA GLU A 22 6.32 -13.02 1.94
C GLU A 22 6.51 -12.06 3.13
N ARG A 23 6.63 -10.76 2.83
CA ARG A 23 6.66 -9.70 3.84
C ARG A 23 5.95 -8.46 3.30
N GLN A 24 5.36 -7.65 4.18
CA GLN A 24 4.93 -6.31 3.78
C GLN A 24 6.07 -5.31 3.96
N ALA A 25 6.25 -4.43 2.98
CA ALA A 25 7.19 -3.32 3.05
C ALA A 25 6.67 -2.14 2.21
N HIS A 26 6.81 -0.91 2.72
CA HIS A 26 6.38 0.32 2.03
C HIS A 26 4.91 0.28 1.55
N GLY A 27 4.02 -0.38 2.30
CA GLY A 27 2.61 -0.52 1.93
C GLY A 27 2.33 -1.56 0.83
N MET A 28 3.36 -2.25 0.34
CA MET A 28 3.25 -3.29 -0.69
C MET A 28 3.53 -4.68 -0.12
N ARG A 29 2.92 -5.69 -0.73
CA ARG A 29 3.32 -7.08 -0.49
C ARG A 29 4.59 -7.36 -1.30
N THR A 30 5.61 -7.85 -0.62
CA THR A 30 6.93 -8.14 -1.21
C THR A 30 7.29 -9.60 -1.01
N PHE A 31 7.93 -10.19 -2.02
CA PHE A 31 8.50 -11.53 -1.93
C PHE A 31 10.01 -11.44 -1.99
N ARG A 32 10.67 -12.11 -1.04
CA ARG A 32 12.10 -11.99 -0.79
C ARG A 32 12.74 -13.35 -0.77
N VAL A 33 13.89 -13.48 -1.42
CA VAL A 33 14.76 -14.66 -1.27
C VAL A 33 15.53 -14.56 0.06
N GLN A 34 15.99 -15.70 0.58
CA GLN A 34 16.88 -15.75 1.74
C GLN A 34 18.05 -14.76 1.60
N GLY A 35 18.38 -14.07 2.69
CA GLY A 35 19.29 -12.91 2.66
C GLY A 35 18.57 -11.57 2.48
N GLY A 36 17.24 -11.56 2.35
CA GLY A 36 16.40 -10.35 2.47
C GLY A 36 16.20 -9.56 1.19
N LYS A 37 16.77 -10.00 0.07
CA LYS A 37 16.64 -9.31 -1.23
C LYS A 37 15.24 -9.53 -1.82
N VAL A 38 14.58 -8.44 -2.22
CA VAL A 38 13.25 -8.46 -2.86
C VAL A 38 13.40 -8.79 -4.34
N PHE A 39 12.55 -9.68 -4.85
CA PHE A 39 12.45 -9.95 -6.29
C PHE A 39 11.03 -9.72 -6.86
N VAL A 40 10.02 -9.55 -6.00
CA VAL A 40 8.68 -9.11 -6.42
C VAL A 40 8.16 -8.07 -5.45
N MET A 41 7.68 -6.95 -5.98
CA MET A 41 6.77 -6.05 -5.27
C MET A 41 5.42 -6.07 -5.95
N TYR A 42 4.36 -6.42 -5.21
CA TYR A 42 2.98 -6.35 -5.70
C TYR A 42 2.39 -4.99 -5.31
N ALA A 43 2.16 -4.16 -6.32
CA ALA A 43 1.67 -2.81 -6.21
C ALA A 43 0.23 -2.72 -6.73
N VAL A 44 -0.66 -2.22 -5.89
CA VAL A 44 -2.08 -1.99 -6.22
C VAL A 44 -2.36 -0.51 -6.09
N ASN A 45 -2.78 0.11 -7.18
CA ASN A 45 -3.16 1.52 -7.26
C ASN A 45 -2.12 2.43 -6.58
N HIS A 46 -0.85 2.19 -6.87
CA HIS A 46 0.23 2.80 -6.11
C HIS A 46 0.25 4.31 -6.38
N HIS A 47 0.07 5.09 -5.31
CA HIS A 47 -0.11 6.54 -5.41
C HIS A 47 -1.32 7.00 -6.26
N GLY A 48 -2.32 6.14 -6.45
CA GLY A 48 -3.49 6.47 -7.25
C GLY A 48 -3.26 6.32 -8.77
N ASP A 49 -2.23 5.56 -9.17
CA ASP A 49 -1.86 5.41 -10.58
C ASP A 49 -2.80 4.50 -11.39
N GLY A 50 -3.80 3.89 -10.76
CA GLY A 50 -4.80 3.04 -11.42
C GLY A 50 -4.25 1.71 -11.93
N ARG A 51 -3.07 1.27 -11.49
CA ARG A 51 -2.44 0.03 -11.96
C ARG A 51 -2.56 -1.11 -10.96
N ILE A 52 -2.65 -2.34 -11.46
CA ILE A 52 -2.38 -3.55 -10.67
C ILE A 52 -1.13 -4.16 -11.27
N ALA A 53 -0.02 -4.13 -10.55
CA ALA A 53 1.27 -4.48 -11.14
C ALA A 53 2.17 -5.30 -10.23
N LEU A 54 3.04 -6.09 -10.87
CA LEU A 54 4.29 -6.55 -10.25
C LEU A 54 5.41 -5.61 -10.64
N TRP A 55 6.28 -5.29 -9.71
CA TRP A 55 7.58 -4.69 -10.02
C TRP A 55 8.65 -5.75 -9.85
N LEU A 56 9.40 -5.98 -10.91
CA LEU A 56 10.31 -7.10 -11.07
C LEU A 56 11.70 -6.59 -11.50
N PRO A 57 12.80 -6.91 -10.80
CA PRO A 57 14.14 -6.64 -11.31
C PRO A 57 14.37 -7.40 -12.62
N MET A 58 14.94 -6.73 -13.61
CA MET A 58 15.25 -7.32 -14.91
C MET A 58 16.76 -7.40 -15.14
N PRO A 59 17.21 -8.30 -16.04
CA PRO A 59 18.55 -8.23 -16.61
C PRO A 59 18.82 -6.85 -17.22
N SER A 60 20.10 -6.47 -17.28
CA SER A 60 20.53 -5.20 -17.88
C SER A 60 20.03 -5.08 -19.33
N GLY A 61 19.53 -3.90 -19.72
CA GLY A 61 18.98 -3.64 -21.06
C GLY A 61 17.53 -4.07 -21.28
N ALA A 62 17.09 -5.18 -20.67
CA ALA A 62 15.79 -5.79 -20.95
C ALA A 62 14.59 -4.87 -20.65
N GLN A 63 14.68 -4.03 -19.61
CA GLN A 63 13.58 -3.12 -19.22
C GLN A 63 13.13 -2.21 -20.38
N GLY A 64 14.08 -1.67 -21.15
CA GLY A 64 13.79 -0.74 -22.24
C GLY A 64 13.04 -1.41 -23.39
N GLU A 65 13.44 -2.64 -23.73
CA GLU A 65 12.81 -3.46 -24.78
C GLU A 65 11.35 -3.74 -24.44
N TYR A 66 11.06 -4.28 -23.26
CA TYR A 66 9.68 -4.55 -22.83
C TYR A 66 8.78 -3.31 -22.85
N VAL A 67 9.28 -2.17 -22.38
CA VAL A 67 8.49 -0.92 -22.33
C VAL A 67 8.26 -0.35 -23.72
N THR A 68 9.21 -0.52 -24.64
CA THR A 68 9.10 -0.02 -26.02
C THR A 68 8.18 -0.90 -26.85
N ASP A 69 8.33 -2.22 -26.76
CA ASP A 69 7.64 -3.17 -27.63
C ASP A 69 6.19 -3.42 -27.16
N GLU A 70 5.96 -3.44 -25.85
CA GLU A 70 4.66 -3.79 -25.26
C GLU A 70 4.21 -2.79 -24.17
N PRO A 71 4.10 -1.47 -24.48
CA PRO A 71 3.80 -0.40 -23.51
C PRO A 71 2.42 -0.54 -22.82
N ARG A 72 1.53 -1.35 -23.39
CA ARG A 72 0.25 -1.72 -22.75
C ARG A 72 0.47 -2.57 -21.49
N HIS A 73 1.46 -3.46 -21.52
CA HIS A 73 1.72 -4.45 -20.47
C HIS A 73 2.84 -4.02 -19.53
N PHE A 74 3.74 -3.16 -20.00
CA PHE A 74 4.96 -2.82 -19.26
C PHE A 74 5.18 -1.32 -19.09
N PHE A 75 5.82 -0.94 -17.99
CA PHE A 75 6.19 0.44 -17.69
C PHE A 75 7.43 0.51 -16.78
N VAL A 76 8.04 1.68 -16.69
CA VAL A 76 9.11 1.95 -15.71
C VAL A 76 8.46 2.38 -14.38
N PRO A 77 8.56 1.57 -13.30
CA PRO A 77 7.98 1.89 -12.00
C PRO A 77 8.76 3.00 -11.28
N PRO A 78 8.10 3.79 -10.42
CA PRO A 78 8.79 4.82 -9.65
C PRO A 78 9.81 4.19 -8.69
N TYR A 79 10.85 4.95 -8.35
CA TYR A 79 11.93 4.61 -7.39
C TYR A 79 12.87 3.47 -7.81
N VAL A 80 12.32 2.32 -8.17
CA VAL A 80 13.10 1.12 -8.54
C VAL A 80 13.34 1.02 -10.05
N GLY A 81 12.57 1.75 -10.87
CA GLY A 81 12.74 1.83 -12.31
C GLY A 81 14.16 2.21 -12.76
N PRO A 82 14.79 3.27 -12.21
CA PRO A 82 16.19 3.61 -12.52
C PRO A 82 17.21 2.53 -12.15
N ARG A 83 16.82 1.52 -11.36
CA ARG A 83 17.64 0.36 -11.02
C ARG A 83 17.34 -0.85 -11.92
N GLY A 84 16.67 -0.65 -13.05
CA GLY A 84 16.34 -1.70 -14.02
C GLY A 84 15.12 -2.56 -13.67
N TRP A 85 14.22 -2.08 -12.81
CA TRP A 85 13.00 -2.84 -12.47
C TRP A 85 11.88 -2.58 -13.47
N LEU A 86 11.18 -3.61 -13.91
CA LEU A 86 10.04 -3.54 -14.82
C LEU A 86 8.73 -3.58 -14.05
N GLY A 87 7.81 -2.67 -14.38
CA GLY A 87 6.42 -2.72 -13.95
C GLY A 87 5.62 -3.56 -14.93
N VAL A 88 4.99 -4.63 -14.45
CA VAL A 88 4.19 -5.59 -15.24
C VAL A 88 2.71 -5.44 -14.88
N ARG A 89 1.88 -4.97 -15.81
CA ARG A 89 0.44 -4.75 -15.64
C ARG A 89 -0.34 -6.07 -15.65
N LEU A 90 -0.93 -6.44 -14.52
CA LEU A 90 -1.76 -7.64 -14.37
C LEU A 90 -3.21 -7.41 -14.79
N ASP A 91 -3.63 -6.15 -14.88
CA ASP A 91 -4.99 -5.73 -15.26
C ASP A 91 -5.17 -5.51 -16.77
N GLN A 92 -4.13 -5.74 -17.58
CA GLN A 92 -4.14 -5.45 -19.02
C GLN A 92 -4.21 -6.71 -19.91
N GLY A 93 -4.45 -7.87 -19.32
CA GLY A 93 -4.66 -9.12 -20.06
C GLY A 93 -3.39 -9.84 -20.51
N LEU A 94 -2.25 -9.59 -19.85
CA LEU A 94 -1.03 -10.36 -20.08
C LEU A 94 -1.29 -11.85 -19.77
N ALA A 95 -0.84 -12.74 -20.65
CA ALA A 95 -0.99 -14.18 -20.45
C ALA A 95 -0.31 -14.61 -19.13
N TRP A 96 -0.98 -15.45 -18.35
CA TRP A 96 -0.46 -15.81 -17.02
C TRP A 96 0.84 -16.62 -17.10
N ASP A 97 1.05 -17.39 -18.17
CA ASP A 97 2.33 -18.08 -18.41
C ASP A 97 3.48 -17.07 -18.55
N ARG A 98 3.25 -15.96 -19.25
CA ARG A 98 4.23 -14.85 -19.35
C ARG A 98 4.50 -14.20 -18.00
N VAL A 99 3.49 -14.05 -17.15
CA VAL A 99 3.67 -13.57 -15.76
C VAL A 99 4.57 -14.53 -14.96
N ARG A 100 4.37 -15.85 -15.09
CA ARG A 100 5.20 -16.85 -14.40
C ARG A 100 6.65 -16.81 -14.86
N GLU A 101 6.89 -16.66 -16.16
CA GLU A 101 8.25 -16.51 -16.74
C GLU A 101 8.95 -15.26 -16.20
N LEU A 102 8.28 -14.11 -16.19
CA LEU A 102 8.86 -12.87 -15.70
C LEU A 102 9.16 -12.94 -14.20
N VAL A 103 8.29 -13.55 -13.40
CA VAL A 103 8.53 -13.77 -11.96
C VAL A 103 9.71 -14.72 -11.74
N ARG A 104 9.86 -15.77 -12.56
CA ARG A 104 11.04 -16.65 -12.53
C ARG A 104 12.31 -15.86 -12.85
N MET A 105 12.32 -15.11 -13.94
CA MET A 105 13.47 -14.30 -14.35
C MET A 105 13.90 -13.33 -13.23
N ALA A 106 12.92 -12.68 -12.59
CA ALA A 106 13.17 -11.82 -11.43
C ALA A 106 13.78 -12.56 -10.24
N TYR A 107 13.32 -13.79 -9.96
CA TYR A 107 13.90 -14.63 -8.92
C TYR A 107 15.36 -14.97 -9.24
N GLU A 108 15.63 -15.44 -10.46
CA GLU A 108 16.97 -15.85 -10.92
C GLU A 108 17.94 -14.66 -10.92
N GLN A 109 17.47 -13.44 -11.19
CA GLN A 109 18.25 -12.22 -11.13
C GLN A 109 18.74 -11.86 -9.71
N ILE A 110 18.02 -12.30 -8.67
CA ILE A 110 18.26 -11.87 -7.28
C ILE A 110 18.79 -13.01 -6.40
N ALA A 111 18.42 -14.25 -6.70
CA ALA A 111 18.76 -15.43 -5.92
C ALA A 111 20.26 -15.77 -6.03
N PRO A 112 20.89 -16.28 -4.96
CA PRO A 112 22.23 -16.86 -5.04
C PRO A 112 22.29 -18.01 -6.06
N PRO A 113 23.44 -18.25 -6.73
CA PRO A 113 23.59 -19.28 -7.77
C PRO A 113 23.09 -20.67 -7.34
N ALA A 114 23.44 -21.11 -6.14
CA ALA A 114 23.00 -22.40 -5.61
C ALA A 114 21.46 -22.56 -5.52
N LEU A 115 20.73 -21.45 -5.29
CA LEU A 115 19.27 -21.50 -5.31
C LEU A 115 18.73 -21.52 -6.73
N VAL A 116 19.34 -20.78 -7.66
CA VAL A 116 18.99 -20.81 -9.09
C VAL A 116 19.13 -22.22 -9.66
N GLU A 117 20.24 -22.90 -9.37
CA GLU A 117 20.48 -24.30 -9.77
C GLU A 117 19.44 -25.27 -9.20
N SER A 118 18.88 -24.96 -8.03
CA SER A 118 17.82 -25.77 -7.41
C SER A 118 16.41 -25.48 -7.95
N VAL A 119 16.24 -24.45 -8.79
CA VAL A 119 14.95 -24.14 -9.40
C VAL A 119 14.65 -25.17 -10.48
N GLY A 120 13.68 -26.06 -10.21
CA GLY A 120 13.12 -26.96 -11.21
C GLY A 120 12.32 -26.22 -12.31
N PRO A 121 11.34 -26.88 -12.95
CA PRO A 121 10.47 -26.22 -13.93
C PRO A 121 9.74 -25.00 -13.35
N THR A 122 9.40 -24.03 -14.20
CA THR A 122 8.66 -22.83 -13.79
C THR A 122 7.36 -23.23 -13.05
N PRO A 123 7.12 -22.71 -11.83
CA PRO A 123 5.97 -23.13 -11.04
C PRO A 123 4.64 -22.95 -11.78
N LYS A 124 3.89 -24.04 -11.96
CA LYS A 124 2.55 -24.02 -12.57
C LYS A 124 1.50 -23.56 -11.54
N SER A 125 1.53 -22.29 -11.17
CA SER A 125 0.51 -21.68 -10.30
C SER A 125 -0.80 -21.46 -11.07
N PRO A 126 -1.99 -21.71 -10.49
CA PRO A 126 -3.24 -21.45 -11.19
C PRO A 126 -3.34 -19.96 -11.56
N ALA A 127 -3.80 -19.67 -12.77
CA ALA A 127 -4.11 -18.30 -13.18
C ALA A 127 -5.31 -17.76 -12.38
N PRO A 128 -5.40 -16.44 -12.17
CA PRO A 128 -6.63 -15.85 -11.67
C PRO A 128 -7.78 -16.15 -12.64
N ARG A 129 -8.96 -16.50 -12.11
CA ARG A 129 -10.16 -16.86 -12.85
C ARG A 129 -10.76 -15.69 -13.63
N ALA A 130 -10.49 -14.48 -13.20
CA ALA A 130 -10.96 -13.26 -13.84
C ALA A 130 -9.83 -12.24 -13.91
N ARG A 131 -9.88 -11.38 -14.92
CA ARG A 131 -9.00 -10.21 -14.99
C ARG A 131 -9.29 -9.31 -13.79
N PRO A 132 -8.25 -8.92 -13.02
CA PRO A 132 -8.45 -8.07 -11.85
C PRO A 132 -8.73 -6.63 -12.27
N SER A 133 -9.61 -5.94 -11.55
CA SER A 133 -9.78 -4.49 -11.63
C SER A 133 -9.40 -3.82 -10.32
N VAL A 134 -8.99 -2.55 -10.37
CA VAL A 134 -8.64 -1.78 -9.15
C VAL A 134 -9.84 -1.73 -8.19
N ALA A 135 -11.07 -1.70 -8.72
CA ALA A 135 -12.28 -1.78 -7.91
C ALA A 135 -12.34 -3.06 -7.06
N ASP A 136 -11.87 -4.19 -7.59
CA ASP A 136 -11.94 -5.49 -6.92
C ASP A 136 -10.82 -5.71 -5.90
N VAL A 137 -9.66 -5.07 -6.12
CA VAL A 137 -8.43 -5.38 -5.36
C VAL A 137 -7.97 -4.26 -4.44
N ASP A 138 -8.38 -3.01 -4.68
CA ASP A 138 -7.99 -1.89 -3.82
C ASP A 138 -8.69 -1.98 -2.47
N PRO A 139 -7.95 -2.01 -1.34
CA PRO A 139 -8.54 -2.03 -0.01
C PRO A 139 -9.57 -0.92 0.24
N ALA A 140 -9.43 0.24 -0.41
CA ALA A 140 -10.37 1.37 -0.31
C ALA A 140 -11.76 1.03 -0.83
N ASN A 141 -11.86 0.12 -1.80
CA ASN A 141 -13.12 -0.26 -2.44
C ASN A 141 -13.83 -1.41 -1.71
N THR A 142 -13.17 -2.06 -0.76
CA THR A 142 -13.80 -3.10 0.07
C THR A 142 -14.91 -2.51 0.96
N PRO A 143 -15.95 -3.27 1.34
CA PRO A 143 -16.97 -2.81 2.29
C PRO A 143 -16.39 -2.32 3.62
N ARG A 144 -15.27 -2.91 4.07
CA ARG A 144 -14.55 -2.43 5.26
C ARG A 144 -13.92 -1.06 5.01
N GLY A 145 -13.22 -0.88 3.90
CA GLY A 145 -12.61 0.39 3.52
C GLY A 145 -13.64 1.51 3.39
N GLN A 146 -14.74 1.26 2.68
CA GLN A 146 -15.82 2.23 2.51
C GLN A 146 -16.42 2.68 3.85
N ARG A 147 -16.63 1.76 4.81
CA ARG A 147 -17.11 2.12 6.15
C ARG A 147 -16.10 2.97 6.94
N VAL A 148 -14.81 2.65 6.85
CA VAL A 148 -13.75 3.44 7.50
C VAL A 148 -13.70 4.84 6.90
N LEU A 149 -13.70 4.96 5.58
CA LEU A 149 -13.66 6.24 4.88
C LEU A 149 -14.90 7.07 5.17
N ALA A 150 -16.09 6.47 5.20
CA ALA A 150 -17.32 7.14 5.61
C ALA A 150 -17.25 7.67 7.06
N THR A 151 -16.68 6.88 7.98
CA THR A 151 -16.47 7.31 9.37
C THR A 151 -15.50 8.49 9.45
N MET A 152 -14.37 8.41 8.75
CA MET A 152 -13.39 9.49 8.71
C MET A 152 -13.96 10.77 8.11
N ARG A 153 -14.78 10.67 7.04
CA ARG A 153 -15.52 11.81 6.48
C ARG A 153 -16.44 12.43 7.52
N ALA A 154 -17.26 11.62 8.20
CA ALA A 154 -18.18 12.12 9.22
C ALA A 154 -17.45 12.81 10.39
N VAL A 155 -16.27 12.33 10.78
CA VAL A 155 -15.46 12.91 11.85
C VAL A 155 -14.77 14.20 11.39
N CYS A 156 -14.04 14.16 10.27
CA CYS A 156 -13.19 15.26 9.85
C CYS A 156 -13.99 16.40 9.22
N LEU A 157 -15.01 16.12 8.40
CA LEU A 157 -15.81 17.16 7.72
C LEU A 157 -16.77 17.89 8.66
N ALA A 158 -16.97 17.38 9.88
CA ALA A 158 -17.67 18.12 10.93
C ALA A 158 -16.84 19.30 11.48
N LEU A 159 -15.51 19.32 11.26
CA LEU A 159 -14.63 20.39 11.71
C LEU A 159 -14.63 21.56 10.71
N PRO A 160 -14.69 22.83 11.15
CA PRO A 160 -14.80 23.98 10.26
C PRO A 160 -13.67 24.07 9.22
N ALA A 161 -14.00 24.55 8.02
CA ALA A 161 -13.03 24.77 6.95
C ALA A 161 -12.17 23.54 6.61
N THR A 162 -12.74 22.34 6.76
CA THR A 162 -12.12 21.07 6.39
C THR A 162 -12.48 20.67 4.96
N SER A 163 -11.49 20.16 4.22
CA SER A 163 -11.70 19.53 2.92
C SER A 163 -11.06 18.14 2.86
N GLU A 164 -11.68 17.21 2.16
CA GLU A 164 -11.09 15.91 1.79
C GLU A 164 -10.22 16.07 0.52
N GLY A 165 -9.16 15.30 0.42
CA GLY A 165 -8.34 15.17 -0.78
C GLY A 165 -7.47 13.92 -0.74
N THR A 166 -6.51 13.83 -1.65
CA THR A 166 -5.61 12.68 -1.76
C THR A 166 -4.16 13.12 -1.62
N GLN A 167 -3.33 12.31 -0.96
CA GLN A 167 -1.89 12.47 -0.93
C GLN A 167 -1.23 11.09 -1.00
N PHE A 168 -0.36 10.89 -1.99
CA PHE A 168 0.30 9.60 -2.23
C PHE A 168 -0.70 8.44 -2.38
N GLY A 169 -1.86 8.67 -3.00
CA GLY A 169 -2.93 7.69 -3.17
C GLY A 169 -3.78 7.43 -1.92
N SER A 170 -3.45 8.04 -0.78
CA SER A 170 -4.24 7.90 0.46
C SER A 170 -5.19 9.09 0.66
N PRO A 171 -6.43 8.85 1.13
CA PRO A 171 -7.32 9.92 1.58
C PRO A 171 -6.71 10.72 2.74
N VAL A 172 -6.80 12.03 2.64
CA VAL A 172 -6.35 13.00 3.65
C VAL A 172 -7.40 14.08 3.87
N TRP A 173 -7.45 14.62 5.08
CA TRP A 173 -8.28 15.77 5.42
C TRP A 173 -7.40 16.94 5.81
N ARG A 174 -7.78 18.12 5.31
CA ARG A 174 -7.01 19.35 5.42
C ARG A 174 -7.81 20.45 6.07
N VAL A 175 -7.14 21.26 6.87
CA VAL A 175 -7.60 22.59 7.28
C VAL A 175 -6.75 23.63 6.54
N GLY A 176 -7.37 24.37 5.63
CA GLY A 176 -6.63 25.15 4.62
C GLY A 176 -5.69 24.25 3.81
N LYS A 177 -4.38 24.53 3.82
CA LYS A 177 -3.38 23.73 3.09
C LYS A 177 -2.76 22.58 3.91
N ARG A 178 -3.00 22.53 5.23
CA ARG A 178 -2.33 21.60 6.16
C ARG A 178 -3.14 20.31 6.32
N VAL A 179 -2.50 19.16 6.16
CA VAL A 179 -3.10 17.85 6.50
C VAL A 179 -3.14 17.71 8.01
N PHE A 180 -4.30 17.37 8.56
CA PHE A 180 -4.43 17.00 9.98
C PHE A 180 -4.92 15.56 10.19
N ALA A 181 -5.45 14.91 9.15
CA ALA A 181 -5.82 13.50 9.24
C ALA A 181 -5.50 12.77 7.95
N ARG A 182 -5.16 11.49 8.07
CA ARG A 182 -4.92 10.58 6.94
C ARG A 182 -5.51 9.22 7.22
N ALA A 183 -6.13 8.59 6.22
CA ALA A 183 -6.55 7.20 6.29
C ALA A 183 -5.77 6.37 5.27
N TYR A 184 -5.31 5.19 5.66
CA TYR A 184 -4.61 4.27 4.77
C TYR A 184 -4.80 2.82 5.22
N CYS A 185 -4.66 1.87 4.30
CA CYS A 185 -4.65 0.45 4.62
C CYS A 185 -3.19 -0.03 4.73
N GLN A 186 -2.88 -0.74 5.82
CA GLN A 186 -1.62 -1.45 6.01
C GLN A 186 -1.95 -2.90 6.39
N HIS A 187 -1.27 -3.87 5.80
CA HIS A 187 -1.63 -5.29 5.79
C HIS A 187 -3.09 -5.48 5.34
N GLU A 188 -3.98 -5.84 6.28
CA GLU A 188 -5.44 -5.93 6.10
C GLU A 188 -6.19 -4.99 7.07
N GLY A 189 -5.43 -4.12 7.77
CA GLY A 189 -5.92 -3.21 8.80
C GLY A 189 -5.94 -1.78 8.29
N TRP A 190 -7.12 -1.15 8.38
CA TRP A 190 -7.23 0.28 8.16
C TRP A 190 -6.63 1.05 9.35
N ARG A 191 -5.90 2.12 9.03
CA ARG A 191 -5.28 3.02 9.99
C ARG A 191 -5.77 4.43 9.74
N ALA A 192 -6.03 5.16 10.83
CA ALA A 192 -6.28 6.58 10.82
C ALA A 192 -5.13 7.27 11.58
N ALA A 193 -4.41 8.16 10.91
CA ALA A 193 -3.29 8.88 11.47
C ALA A 193 -3.64 10.34 11.74
N PHE A 194 -3.23 10.81 12.91
CA PHE A 194 -3.45 12.15 13.44
C PHE A 194 -2.18 12.64 14.12
N TRP A 195 -1.99 13.96 14.21
CA TRP A 195 -0.98 14.52 15.08
C TRP A 195 -1.46 14.46 16.54
N ALA A 196 -0.62 13.94 17.43
CA ALA A 196 -0.87 13.89 18.88
C ALA A 196 0.21 14.62 19.69
N GLY A 197 1.34 14.99 19.07
CA GLY A 197 2.52 15.51 19.77
C GLY A 197 3.39 14.37 20.33
N THR A 198 4.67 14.65 20.57
CA THR A 198 5.68 13.64 20.96
C THR A 198 5.36 12.99 22.31
N ASP A 199 4.89 13.77 23.28
CA ASP A 199 4.65 13.31 24.64
C ASP A 199 3.44 12.35 24.67
N GLN A 200 2.35 12.75 24.02
CA GLN A 200 1.16 11.92 23.92
C GLN A 200 1.40 10.70 23.01
N GLN A 201 2.22 10.83 21.96
CA GLN A 201 2.60 9.71 21.10
C GLN A 201 3.26 8.58 21.91
N ALA A 202 4.19 8.91 22.82
CA ALA A 202 4.87 7.91 23.67
C ALA A 202 3.90 7.17 24.61
N LEU A 203 2.91 7.89 25.15
CA LEU A 203 1.86 7.31 26.00
C LEU A 203 0.91 6.42 25.20
N LEU A 204 0.45 6.88 24.04
CA LEU A 204 -0.51 6.15 23.21
C LEU A 204 0.06 4.82 22.68
N THR A 205 1.37 4.75 22.44
CA THR A 205 2.02 3.51 21.98
C THR A 205 2.03 2.37 23.00
N GLN A 206 1.61 2.62 24.25
CA GLN A 206 1.38 1.55 25.22
C GLN A 206 0.15 0.70 24.87
N ASP A 207 -0.80 1.25 24.10
CA ASP A 207 -1.93 0.49 23.56
C ASP A 207 -1.56 -0.08 22.17
N PRO A 208 -1.63 -1.42 21.97
CA PRO A 208 -1.21 -2.08 20.73
C PRO A 208 -2.04 -1.69 19.51
N ARG A 209 -3.20 -1.04 19.70
CA ARG A 209 -4.00 -0.47 18.61
C ARG A 209 -3.31 0.73 17.95
N TYR A 210 -2.41 1.39 18.65
CA TYR A 210 -1.65 2.52 18.16
C TYR A 210 -0.28 2.09 17.64
N SER A 211 0.19 2.77 16.60
CA SER A 211 1.54 2.61 16.09
C SER A 211 2.11 3.93 15.60
N ILE A 212 3.42 4.06 15.61
CA ILE A 212 4.11 5.20 15.00
C ILE A 212 4.11 4.99 13.48
N PRO A 213 3.42 5.83 12.70
CA PRO A 213 3.36 5.69 11.25
C PRO A 213 4.74 5.94 10.65
N ALA A 214 5.16 5.06 9.74
CA ALA A 214 6.37 5.26 8.96
C ALA A 214 6.33 6.63 8.25
N TYR A 215 7.47 7.32 8.21
CA TYR A 215 7.69 8.64 7.58
C TYR A 215 6.97 9.84 8.20
N LEU A 216 5.84 9.64 8.89
CA LEU A 216 5.10 10.73 9.54
C LEU A 216 5.42 10.84 11.04
N GLY A 217 5.78 9.71 11.65
CA GLY A 217 5.84 9.56 13.09
C GLY A 217 6.90 10.39 13.82
N HIS A 218 8.00 10.75 13.15
CA HIS A 218 9.12 11.46 13.79
C HIS A 218 8.74 12.85 14.35
N ASN A 219 7.59 13.41 13.94
CA ASN A 219 7.07 14.70 14.42
C ASN A 219 5.77 14.58 15.22
N GLY A 220 5.55 13.47 15.95
CA GLY A 220 4.42 13.31 16.86
C GLY A 220 3.11 12.85 16.19
N TRP A 221 3.17 12.28 15.00
CA TRP A 221 2.00 11.62 14.40
C TRP A 221 1.81 10.21 14.95
N ILE A 222 0.57 9.82 15.20
CA ILE A 222 0.21 8.47 15.67
C ILE A 222 -0.86 7.87 14.77
N ALA A 223 -0.80 6.57 14.53
CA ALA A 223 -1.77 5.83 13.73
C ALA A 223 -2.59 4.88 14.61
N LEU A 224 -3.89 5.13 14.67
CA LEU A 224 -4.86 4.25 15.32
C LEU A 224 -5.37 3.21 14.31
N GLU A 225 -5.35 1.93 14.67
CA GLU A 225 -6.10 0.91 13.92
C GLU A 225 -7.59 1.25 13.93
N VAL A 226 -8.29 1.09 12.81
CA VAL A 226 -9.74 1.27 12.75
C VAL A 226 -10.39 -0.11 12.74
N ALA A 227 -10.83 -0.55 13.93
CA ALA A 227 -11.71 -1.72 14.10
C ALA A 227 -13.15 -1.26 14.41
N ARG A 228 -14.11 -2.22 14.40
CA ARG A 228 -15.58 -2.02 14.44
C ARG A 228 -16.08 -0.92 15.40
N ALA A 229 -17.21 -0.30 15.01
CA ALA A 229 -18.22 0.58 15.65
C ALA A 229 -17.94 1.41 16.92
N HIS A 230 -16.98 1.06 17.79
CA HIS A 230 -16.76 1.72 19.09
C HIS A 230 -15.64 2.77 19.09
N ARG A 231 -15.07 3.12 17.92
CA ARG A 231 -13.91 4.04 17.83
C ARG A 231 -14.25 5.46 17.40
N VAL A 232 -15.52 5.79 17.13
CA VAL A 232 -15.88 7.13 16.62
C VAL A 232 -15.52 8.23 17.62
N THR A 233 -15.76 8.03 18.91
CA THR A 233 -15.40 9.01 19.96
C THR A 233 -13.90 9.24 20.03
N GLU A 234 -13.11 8.17 19.97
CA GLU A 234 -11.64 8.22 19.96
C GLU A 234 -11.11 8.92 18.70
N LEU A 235 -11.66 8.58 17.53
CA LEU A 235 -11.35 9.26 16.27
C LEU A 235 -11.69 10.75 16.31
N ARG A 236 -12.84 11.13 16.92
CA ARG A 236 -13.21 12.54 17.10
C ARG A 236 -12.24 13.28 17.99
N ALA A 237 -11.83 12.69 19.12
CA ALA A 237 -10.86 13.30 20.02
C ALA A 237 -9.51 13.51 19.34
N LEU A 238 -8.96 12.48 18.68
CA LEU A 238 -7.70 12.57 17.94
C LEU A 238 -7.78 13.57 16.78
N ALA A 239 -8.88 13.56 16.03
CA ALA A 239 -9.12 14.50 14.94
C ALA A 239 -9.17 15.94 15.44
N LEU A 240 -9.86 16.20 16.57
CA LEU A 240 -9.95 17.53 17.16
C LEU A 240 -8.59 18.04 17.62
N THR A 241 -7.83 17.23 18.37
CA THR A 241 -6.47 17.59 18.81
C THR A 241 -5.57 17.91 17.62
N SER A 242 -5.55 17.02 16.61
CA SER A 242 -4.73 17.25 15.43
C SER A 242 -5.18 18.46 14.61
N TYR A 243 -6.49 18.68 14.48
CA TYR A 243 -7.04 19.85 13.81
C TYR A 243 -6.64 21.14 14.54
N GLN A 244 -6.74 21.16 15.87
CA GLN A 244 -6.38 22.32 16.69
C GLN A 244 -4.92 22.72 16.52
N HIS A 245 -4.03 21.74 16.35
CA HIS A 245 -2.61 21.98 16.07
C HIS A 245 -2.37 22.67 14.73
N PHE A 246 -3.12 22.33 13.68
CA PHE A 246 -2.89 22.83 12.32
C PHE A 246 -3.79 24.00 11.90
N ALA A 247 -4.92 24.22 12.58
CA ALA A 247 -5.87 25.25 12.24
C ALA A 247 -5.36 26.64 12.64
N LEU A 248 -5.68 27.65 11.82
CA LEU A 248 -5.39 29.04 12.14
C LEU A 248 -6.29 29.53 13.28
N LYS A 249 -5.81 30.48 14.11
CA LYS A 249 -6.58 31.08 15.22
C LYS A 249 -8.00 31.51 14.82
N ARG A 250 -8.15 32.17 13.66
CA ARG A 250 -9.45 32.59 13.12
C ARG A 250 -10.42 31.43 12.84
N THR A 251 -9.88 30.27 12.47
CA THR A 251 -10.66 29.06 12.19
C THR A 251 -11.06 28.38 13.50
N LEU A 252 -10.21 28.42 14.52
CA LEU A 252 -10.51 27.89 15.87
C LEU A 252 -11.65 28.66 16.55
N ALA A 253 -11.74 29.97 16.35
CA ALA A 253 -12.84 30.78 16.89
C ALA A 253 -14.25 30.34 16.42
N ARG A 254 -14.32 29.53 15.35
CA ARG A 254 -15.58 28.96 14.82
C ARG A 254 -15.95 27.60 15.42
N LEU A 255 -15.10 26.99 16.24
CA LEU A 255 -15.38 25.71 16.92
C LEU A 255 -16.30 25.88 18.15
N HIS A 256 -16.32 27.07 18.75
CA HIS A 256 -17.03 27.35 20.01
C HIS A 256 -18.30 28.21 19.80
N LYS A 257 -18.80 28.29 18.57
CA LYS A 257 -20.08 28.92 18.21
C LYS A 257 -21.02 27.83 17.71
#